data_AF-X1ECB4-F1
#
_entry.id   AF-X1ECB4-F1
#
_cell.length_a   1.000
_cell.length_b   1.000
_cell.length_c   1.000
_cell.angle_alpha   90.00
_cell.angle_beta   90.00
_cell.angle_gamma   90.00
#
_symmetry.space_group_name_H-M   'P 1'
#
loop_
_entity.id
_entity.type
_entity.pdbx_description
1 polymer ?
#
loop_
_entity_poly.entity_id
_entity_poly.type
_entity_poly.pdbx_seq_one_letter_code
_entity_poly.pdbx_strand_id
1 'polypeptide(L)' 'MKIVLDTNIFISAALLGRVCEEIIQFCRFGKVNVFISKDIIGEIEDKLRLKFLWKNKQ' A
#
# COMPACT_ATOMS: atom_id res chain seq x y z
N MET A 1 2.69 16.44 9.86
CA MET A 1 3.46 15.25 10.29
C MET A 1 3.73 14.39 9.05
N LYS A 2 4.91 13.75 8.96
CA LYS A 2 5.25 12.84 7.85
C LYS A 2 5.35 11.44 8.43
N ILE A 3 4.74 10.45 7.79
CA ILE A 3 4.84 9.04 8.18
C ILE A 3 5.34 8.24 7.00
N VAL A 4 6.23 7.30 7.30
CA VAL A 4 6.63 6.25 6.38
C VAL A 4 5.85 5.01 6.80
N LEU A 5 5.09 4.46 5.86
CA LEU A 5 4.37 3.21 6.08
C LEU A 5 5.19 2.11 5.40
N ASP A 6 5.48 1.05 6.14
CA ASP A 6 6.13 -0.13 5.57
C ASP A 6 5.21 -0.89 4.63
N THR A 7 5.81 -1.63 3.70
CA THR A 7 5.14 -2.57 2.77
C THR A 7 4.12 -3.45 3.49
N ASN A 8 4.44 -3.92 4.70
CA ASN A 8 3.56 -4.79 5.50
C ASN A 8 2.25 -4.11 5.90
N ILE A 9 2.24 -2.79 6.15
CA ILE A 9 1.01 -2.06 6.45
C ILE A 9 0.09 -2.03 5.22
N PHE A 10 0.65 -1.80 4.03
CA PHE A 10 -0.12 -1.81 2.78
C PHE A 10 -0.68 -3.19 2.45
N ILE A 11 0.15 -4.23 2.56
CA ILE A 11 -0.27 -5.62 2.31
C ILE A 11 -1.35 -6.02 3.32
N SER A 12 -1.18 -5.69 4.60
CA SER A 12 -2.15 -6.02 5.64
C SER A 12 -3.47 -5.28 5.44
N ALA A 13 -3.43 -4.00 5.06
CA ALA A 13 -4.64 -3.26 4.69
C ALA A 13 -5.37 -3.91 3.51
N ALA A 14 -4.64 -4.34 2.47
CA ALA A 14 -5.22 -4.95 1.28
C ALA A 14 -5.80 -6.36 1.51
N LEU A 15 -5.21 -7.16 2.41
CA LEU A 15 -5.61 -8.56 2.63
C LEU A 15 -6.55 -8.77 3.82
N LEU A 16 -6.38 -8.01 4.90
CA LEU A 16 -7.06 -8.25 6.18
C LEU A 16 -7.99 -7.10 6.59
N GLY A 17 -7.79 -5.89 6.04
CA GLY A 17 -8.47 -4.68 6.50
C GLY A 17 -8.15 -4.33 7.96
N ARG A 18 -9.08 -3.65 8.66
CA ARG A 18 -8.99 -3.27 10.10
C ARG A 18 -8.09 -2.05 10.35
N VAL A 19 -7.30 -2.07 11.42
CA VAL A 19 -6.42 -0.96 11.85
C VAL A 19 -5.53 -0.44 10.72
N CYS A 20 -5.05 -1.31 9.82
CA CYS A 20 -4.23 -0.88 8.69
C CYS A 20 -5.02 -0.05 7.67
N GLU A 21 -6.31 -0.35 7.47
CA GLU A 21 -7.20 0.44 6.62
C GLU A 21 -7.54 1.79 7.28
N GLU A 22 -7.80 1.81 8.58
CA GLU A 22 -8.02 3.04 9.34
C GLU A 22 -6.82 3.99 9.26
N ILE A 23 -5.59 3.46 9.36
CA ILE A 23 -4.35 4.22 9.17
C ILE A 23 -4.31 4.83 7.76
N ILE A 24 -4.61 4.05 6.72
CA ILE A 24 -4.64 4.55 5.33
C ILE A 24 -5.71 5.63 5.16
N GLN A 25 -6.91 5.44 5.72
CA GLN A 25 -7.99 6.42 5.66
C GLN A 25 -7.58 7.72 6.36
N PHE A 26 -6.96 7.63 7.53
CA PHE A 26 -6.48 8.80 8.28
C PHE A 26 -5.44 9.61 7.49
N CYS A 27 -4.59 8.91 6.73
CA CYS A 27 -3.65 9.53 5.81
C CYS A 27 -4.35 10.18 4.61
N ARG A 28 -5.38 9.51 4.06
CA ARG A 28 -6.20 10.00 2.93
C ARG A 28 -6.96 11.27 3.23
N PHE A 29 -7.47 11.43 4.46
CA PHE A 29 -8.19 12.64 4.90
C PHE A 29 -7.27 13.85 5.15
N GLY A 30 -6.04 13.83 4.64
CA GLY A 30 -5.14 14.99 4.60
C GLY A 30 -4.50 15.36 5.94
N LYS A 31 -4.71 14.55 6.99
CA LYS A 31 -4.06 14.80 8.29
C LYS A 31 -2.58 14.42 8.28
N VAL A 32 -2.16 13.55 7.36
CA VAL A 32 -0.76 13.10 7.30
C VAL A 32 -0.31 12.72 5.89
N ASN A 33 0.88 13.19 5.51
CA ASN A 33 1.49 12.84 4.22
C ASN A 33 2.20 11.48 4.33
N VAL A 34 1.74 10.53 3.51
CA VAL A 34 2.34 9.19 3.38
C VAL A 34 3.34 9.18 2.25
N PHE A 35 4.53 8.68 2.56
CA PHE A 35 5.58 8.43 1.58
C PHE A 35 5.82 6.94 1.50
N ILE A 36 5.77 6.40 0.28
CA ILE A 36 6.18 5.04 -0.03
C ILE A 36 7.24 5.11 -1.12
N SER A 37 8.28 4.28 -1.02
CA SER A 37 9.29 4.19 -2.08
C SER A 37 8.68 3.66 -3.37
N LYS A 38 9.11 4.20 -4.51
CA LYS A 38 8.73 3.68 -5.84
C LYS A 38 9.15 2.23 -6.01
N ASP A 39 10.30 1.85 -5.45
CA ASP A 39 10.82 0.48 -5.54
C ASP A 39 9.90 -0.51 -4.82
N ILE A 40 9.35 -0.11 -3.67
CA ILE A 40 8.37 -0.90 -2.91
C ILE A 40 7.08 -1.09 -3.70
N ILE A 41 6.57 -0.03 -4.36
CA ILE A 41 5.39 -0.14 -5.21
C ILE A 41 5.65 -1.13 -6.36
N GLY A 42 6.81 -1.03 -7.02
CA GLY A 42 7.18 -1.93 -8.11
C GLY A 42 7.23 -3.39 -7.66
N GLU A 43 7.85 -3.68 -6.52
CA GLU A 43 7.90 -5.05 -5.99
C GLU A 43 6.50 -5.60 -5.67
N ILE A 44 5.63 -4.79 -5.05
CA ILE A 44 4.25 -5.19 -4.77
C ILE A 44 3.49 -5.47 -6.09
N GLU A 45 3.62 -4.61 -7.10
CA GLU A 45 2.99 -4.80 -8.40
C GLU A 45 3.42 -6.13 -9.04
N ASP A 46 4.72 -6.41 -9.08
CA ASP A 46 5.27 -7.63 -9.66
C ASP A 46 4.76 -8.89 -8.93
N LYS A 47 4.76 -8.86 -7.59
CA LYS A 47 4.26 -10.00 -6.78
C LYS A 47 2.77 -10.24 -7.00
N LEU A 48 1.95 -9.19 -7.03
CA LEU A 48 0.52 -9.30 -7.27
C LEU A 48 0.23 -9.78 -8.71
N ARG A 49 0.97 -9.26 -9.68
CA ARG A 49 0.87 -9.66 -11.09
C ARG A 49 1.14 -11.14 -11.28
N LEU A 50 2.24 -11.64 -10.70
CA LEU A 50 2.59 -13.06 -10.75
C LEU A 50 1.54 -13.92 -10.06
N LYS A 51 1.06 -13.49 -8.89
CA LYS A 51 0.09 -14.27 -8.10
C LYS A 51 -1.28 -14.37 -8.76
N PHE A 52 -1.77 -13.29 -9.38
CA PHE A 52 -3.12 -13.21 -9.95
C PHE A 52 -3.14 -13.26 -11.49
N LEU A 53 -2.00 -13.47 -12.13
CA LEU A 53 -1.83 -13.53 -13.60
C LEU A 53 -2.39 -12.29 -14.32
N TRP A 54 -2.23 -11.11 -13.73
CA TRP A 54 -2.74 -9.86 -14.29
C TRP A 54 -1.99 -9.50 -15.58
N LYS A 55 -2.73 -9.43 -16.71
CA LYS A 55 -2.13 -9.25 -18.04
C LYS A 55 -1.84 -7.80 -18.43
N ASN A 56 -2.44 -6.82 -17.75
CA ASN A 56 -2.35 -5.41 -18.15
C ASN A 56 -1.48 -4.58 -17.18
N LYS A 57 -0.78 -3.58 -17.71
CA LYS A 57 -0.21 -2.46 -16.93
C LYS A 57 -1.25 -1.34 -16.91
N GLN A 58 -1.52 -0.78 -15.73
CA GLN A 58 -2.27 0.47 -15.60
C GLN A 58 -1.33 1.66 -15.78
#